data_AF-A0A3C0J4T7-F1
#
_entry.id   AF-A0A3C0J4T7-F1
#
_cell.length_a   1.000
_cell.length_b   1.000
_cell.length_c   1.000
_cell.angle_alpha   90.00
_cell.angle_beta   90.00
_cell.angle_gamma   90.00
#
_symmetry.space_group_name_H-M   'P 1'
#
loop_
_entity.id
_entity.type
_entity.pdbx_description
1 polymer ?
#
loop_
_entity_poly.entity_id
_entity_poly.type
_entity_poly.pdbx_seq_one_letter_code
_entity_poly.pdbx_strand_id
1 'polypeptide(L)'
;MDEKVLYDAVRGVWRASKEKVKTVEYVFGVYNSLIVAVYKPSEWFVCKEAKDKLPRQDIVLTPKTENRVFFVDERYEQGLPLDENEEFYLGKSIAGLKLNQSAQNPITYLYPLEKDKIHI
;
A
#
# COMPACT_ATOMS: atom_id res chain seq x y z
N MET A 1 11.35 8.23 -13.02
CA MET A 1 9.90 7.97 -12.89
C MET A 1 9.33 9.13 -12.12
N ASP A 2 8.21 9.69 -12.55
CA ASP A 2 7.56 10.81 -11.85
C ASP A 2 6.98 10.31 -10.51
N GLU A 3 7.23 11.04 -9.42
CA GLU A 3 6.83 10.62 -8.07
C GLU A 3 5.31 10.48 -7.94
N LYS A 4 4.56 11.36 -8.62
CA LYS A 4 3.10 11.32 -8.62
C LYS A 4 2.59 10.09 -9.37
N VAL A 5 3.22 9.73 -10.48
CA VAL A 5 2.90 8.47 -11.19
C VAL A 5 3.13 7.24 -10.31
N LEU A 6 4.20 7.23 -9.51
CA LEU A 6 4.48 6.13 -8.57
C LEU A 6 3.44 6.08 -7.45
N TYR A 7 3.11 7.22 -6.86
CA TYR A 7 2.09 7.32 -5.82
C TYR A 7 0.71 6.88 -6.32
N ASP A 8 0.26 7.37 -7.49
CA ASP A 8 -1.01 6.97 -8.10
C ASP A 8 -1.05 5.47 -8.44
N ALA A 9 0.09 4.87 -8.79
CA ALA A 9 0.18 3.43 -9.01
C ALA A 9 0.04 2.61 -7.73
N VAL A 10 0.60 3.07 -6.61
CA VAL A 10 0.59 2.34 -5.32
C VAL A 10 -0.71 2.55 -4.56
N ARG A 11 -1.31 3.74 -4.63
CA ARG A 11 -2.44 4.10 -3.76
C ARG A 11 -3.77 3.48 -4.16
N GLY A 12 -3.85 2.84 -5.32
CA GLY A 12 -5.11 2.56 -6.01
C GLY A 12 -5.58 1.11 -6.10
N VAL A 13 -6.91 0.94 -6.12
CA VAL A 13 -7.62 -0.23 -6.68
C VAL A 13 -7.30 -1.57 -5.98
N TRP A 14 -7.11 -1.49 -4.66
CA TRP A 14 -6.84 -2.61 -3.78
C TRP A 14 -8.06 -3.53 -3.63
N ARG A 15 -7.85 -4.84 -3.79
CA ARG A 15 -8.86 -5.86 -3.49
C ARG A 15 -8.88 -6.14 -1.98
N ALA A 16 -9.46 -5.24 -1.21
CA ALA A 16 -9.60 -5.37 0.23
C ALA A 16 -10.93 -4.79 0.71
N SER A 17 -11.40 -5.22 1.88
CA SER A 17 -12.56 -4.61 2.54
C SER A 17 -12.13 -3.39 3.35
N LYS A 18 -13.07 -2.46 3.55
CA LYS A 18 -12.86 -1.24 4.36
C LYS A 18 -12.39 -1.56 5.79
N GLU A 19 -12.86 -2.67 6.36
CA GLU A 19 -12.45 -3.11 7.70
C GLU A 19 -11.00 -3.61 7.74
N LYS A 20 -10.55 -4.35 6.72
CA LYS A 20 -9.18 -4.87 6.66
C LYS A 20 -8.14 -3.78 6.47
N VAL A 21 -8.48 -2.71 5.74
CA VAL A 21 -7.53 -1.63 5.47
C VAL A 21 -7.38 -0.65 6.65
N LYS A 22 -8.32 -0.63 7.59
CA LYS A 22 -8.20 0.19 8.82
C LYS A 22 -7.01 -0.18 9.69
N THR A 23 -6.53 -1.42 9.61
CA THR A 23 -5.37 -1.90 10.38
C THR A 23 -4.06 -1.74 9.60
N VAL A 24 -4.09 -1.15 8.40
CA VAL A 24 -2.90 -0.96 7.56
C VAL A 24 -2.25 0.36 7.95
N GLU A 25 -1.07 0.28 8.54
CA GLU A 25 -0.28 1.46 8.93
C GLU A 25 0.59 1.98 7.78
N TYR A 26 1.16 1.08 6.98
CA TYR A 26 2.04 1.41 5.87
C TYR A 26 1.69 0.59 4.63
N VAL A 27 1.86 1.19 3.45
CA VAL A 27 1.73 0.52 2.16
C VAL A 27 3.05 0.61 1.42
N PHE A 28 3.53 -0.53 0.93
CA PHE A 28 4.78 -0.64 0.19
C PHE A 28 4.52 -0.80 -1.31
N GLY A 29 5.12 0.08 -2.12
CA GLY A 29 5.31 -0.13 -3.54
C GLY A 29 6.55 -0.99 -3.76
N VAL A 30 6.39 -2.16 -4.36
CA VAL A 30 7.48 -3.12 -4.57
C VAL A 30 7.69 -3.39 -6.06
N TYR A 31 8.92 -3.31 -6.51
CA TYR A 31 9.33 -3.66 -7.88
C TYR A 31 10.63 -4.47 -7.85
N ASN A 32 10.67 -5.62 -8.53
CA ASN A 32 11.82 -6.54 -8.52
C ASN A 32 12.35 -6.87 -7.11
N SER A 33 11.43 -7.11 -6.17
CA SER A 33 11.72 -7.33 -4.74
C SER A 33 12.37 -6.14 -4.01
N LEU A 34 12.43 -4.96 -4.62
CA LEU A 34 12.90 -3.72 -3.98
C LEU A 34 11.70 -2.89 -3.56
N ILE A 35 11.73 -2.37 -2.33
CA ILE A 35 10.76 -1.36 -1.88
C ILE A 35 11.13 -0.04 -2.54
N VAL A 36 10.29 0.41 -3.47
CA VAL A 36 10.47 1.65 -4.25
C VAL A 36 9.59 2.79 -3.76
N ALA A 37 8.59 2.50 -2.93
CA ALA A 37 7.76 3.50 -2.28
C ALA A 37 7.25 2.97 -0.93
N VAL A 38 7.11 3.87 0.04
CA VAL A 38 6.47 3.62 1.33
C VAL A 38 5.55 4.80 1.58
N TYR A 39 4.28 4.52 1.85
CA TYR A 39 3.28 5.53 2.16
C TYR A 39 2.57 5.18 3.45
N LYS A 40 2.08 6.21 4.14
CA LYS A 40 1.29 6.10 5.36
C LYS A 40 -0.14 6.55 5.08
N PRO A 41 -1.07 5.61 4.79
CA PRO A 41 -2.46 5.95 4.54
C PRO A 41 -3.08 6.78 5.67
N SER A 42 -3.49 8.01 5.38
CA SER A 42 -4.28 8.85 6.29
C SER A 42 -5.74 8.45 6.24
N GLU A 43 -6.27 8.19 5.04
CA GLU A 43 -7.67 7.85 4.83
C GLU A 43 -7.85 6.82 3.72
N TRP A 44 -8.82 5.94 3.89
CA TRP A 44 -9.19 4.90 2.92
C TRP A 44 -10.61 5.12 2.39
N PHE A 45 -10.75 4.99 1.07
CA PHE A 45 -11.99 5.19 0.36
C PHE A 45 -12.35 3.96 -0.45
N VAL A 46 -13.66 3.73 -0.62
CA VAL A 46 -14.15 2.80 -1.64
C VAL A 46 -14.24 3.53 -2.98
N CYS A 47 -13.82 2.90 -4.07
CA CYS A 47 -13.77 3.51 -5.39
C CYS A 47 -15.09 4.17 -5.83
N LYS A 48 -16.24 3.56 -5.50
CA LYS A 48 -17.55 4.13 -5.82
C LYS A 48 -17.97 5.34 -4.97
N GLU A 49 -17.40 5.48 -3.77
CA GLU A 49 -17.77 6.51 -2.79
C GLU A 49 -17.05 7.85 -3.07
N ALA A 50 -15.83 7.81 -3.60
CA ALA A 50 -14.99 9.00 -3.79
C ALA A 50 -14.35 9.02 -5.19
N LYS A 51 -15.17 9.29 -6.22
CA LYS A 51 -14.72 9.28 -7.63
C LYS A 51 -13.76 10.41 -7.97
N ASP A 52 -13.91 11.55 -7.30
CA ASP A 52 -13.08 12.76 -7.45
C ASP A 52 -11.65 12.54 -6.95
N LYS A 53 -11.46 11.64 -5.97
CA LYS A 53 -10.16 11.33 -5.36
C LYS A 53 -9.46 10.11 -5.95
N LEU A 54 -10.00 9.53 -7.03
CA LEU A 54 -9.40 8.35 -7.65
C LEU A 54 -7.96 8.64 -8.11
N PRO A 55 -7.05 7.66 -8.02
CA PRO A 55 -5.65 7.82 -8.45
C PRO A 55 -5.52 8.13 -9.95
N ARG A 56 -6.53 7.76 -10.74
CA ARG A 56 -6.60 8.07 -12.16
C ARG A 56 -8.02 8.45 -12.52
N GLN A 57 -8.18 9.61 -13.12
CA GLN A 57 -9.49 10.14 -13.52
C GLN A 57 -10.06 9.42 -14.75
N ASP A 58 -9.23 8.72 -15.52
CA ASP A 58 -9.65 7.88 -16.66
C ASP A 58 -10.15 6.48 -16.25
N ILE A 59 -10.16 6.14 -14.95
CA ILE A 59 -10.65 4.84 -14.49
C ILE A 59 -12.17 4.76 -14.70
N VAL A 60 -12.58 3.88 -15.60
CA VAL A 60 -13.98 3.44 -15.69
C VAL A 60 -14.24 2.39 -14.61
N LEU A 61 -15.04 2.76 -13.61
CA LEU A 61 -15.47 1.82 -12.57
C LEU A 61 -16.40 0.77 -13.19
N THR A 62 -16.04 -0.49 -12.98
CA THR A 62 -16.85 -1.66 -13.32
C THR A 62 -17.40 -2.26 -12.03
N PRO A 63 -18.43 -3.13 -12.08
CA PRO A 63 -18.90 -3.85 -10.89
C PRO A 63 -17.79 -4.64 -10.15
N LYS A 64 -16.71 -4.99 -10.87
CA LYS A 64 -15.54 -5.68 -10.29
C LYS A 64 -14.55 -4.75 -9.58
N THR A 65 -14.58 -3.45 -9.87
CA THR A 65 -13.64 -2.46 -9.34
C THR A 65 -14.30 -1.43 -8.43
N GLU A 66 -15.63 -1.27 -8.50
CA GLU A 66 -16.38 -0.28 -7.72
C GLU A 66 -16.26 -0.46 -6.19
N ASN A 67 -16.15 -1.71 -5.72
CA ASN A 67 -16.05 -2.05 -4.29
C ASN A 67 -14.60 -2.20 -3.82
N ARG A 68 -13.63 -1.92 -4.68
CA ARG A 68 -12.21 -1.88 -4.30
C ARG A 68 -11.92 -0.62 -3.52
N VAL A 69 -10.81 -0.63 -2.80
CA VAL A 69 -10.40 0.49 -1.95
C VAL A 69 -9.13 1.14 -2.47
N PHE A 70 -8.96 2.40 -2.13
CA PHE A 70 -7.76 3.17 -2.38
C PHE A 70 -7.50 4.07 -1.18
N PHE A 71 -6.28 4.56 -1.03
CA PHE A 71 -5.94 5.46 0.08
C PHE A 71 -5.44 6.82 -0.41
N VAL A 72 -5.46 7.77 0.52
CA VAL A 72 -4.77 9.05 0.44
C VAL A 72 -3.76 9.10 1.57
N ASP A 73 -2.55 9.55 1.25
CA ASP A 73 -1.53 9.91 2.22
C ASP A 73 -1.44 11.45 2.25
N GLU A 74 -2.02 12.06 3.28
CA GLU A 74 -2.06 13.53 3.37
C GLU A 74 -0.67 14.14 3.52
N ARG A 75 0.29 13.41 4.09
CA ARG A 75 1.66 13.91 4.24
C ARG A 75 2.33 14.01 2.88
N TYR A 76 2.15 12.97 2.05
CA TYR A 76 2.61 12.98 0.68
C TYR A 76 1.97 14.13 -0.13
N GLU A 77 0.64 14.30 -0.06
CA GLU A 77 -0.08 15.37 -0.77
C GLU A 77 0.37 16.78 -0.35
N GLN A 78 0.79 16.94 0.91
CA GLN A 78 1.33 18.20 1.44
C GLN A 78 2.82 18.40 1.14
N GLY A 79 3.50 17.43 0.52
CA GLY A 79 4.93 17.48 0.26
C GLY A 79 5.78 17.45 1.53
N LEU A 80 5.25 16.85 2.60
CA LEU A 80 5.99 16.70 3.85
C LEU A 80 7.11 15.66 3.69
N PRO A 81 8.20 15.79 4.47
CA PRO A 81 9.25 14.79 4.46
C PRO A 81 8.74 13.44 4.97
N LEU A 82 9.42 12.39 4.50
CA LEU A 82 9.22 11.01 4.95
C LEU A 82 9.42 10.90 6.47
N ASP A 83 8.67 10.00 7.10
CA ASP A 83 8.91 9.58 8.47
C ASP A 83 10.02 8.54 8.59
N GLU A 84 10.44 8.28 9.83
CA GLU A 84 11.56 7.36 10.11
C GLU A 84 11.35 5.96 9.51
N ASN A 85 10.12 5.45 9.47
CA ASN A 85 9.82 4.13 8.90
C ASN A 85 9.82 4.19 7.37
N GLU A 86 9.27 5.24 6.80
CA GLU A 86 9.29 5.47 5.35
C GLU A 86 10.73 5.52 4.84
N GLU A 87 11.60 6.31 5.49
CA GLU A 87 13.02 6.38 5.18
C GLU A 87 13.73 5.05 5.41
N PHE A 88 13.40 4.35 6.50
CA PHE A 88 14.03 3.08 6.83
C PHE A 88 13.73 2.01 5.79
N TYR A 89 12.47 1.82 5.39
CA TYR A 89 12.10 0.71 4.50
C TYR A 89 12.40 0.99 3.03
N LEU A 90 12.49 2.26 2.61
CA LEU A 90 12.80 2.62 1.24
C LEU A 90 14.14 2.04 0.80
N GLY A 91 14.16 1.42 -0.40
CA GLY A 91 15.37 0.79 -0.95
C GLY A 91 15.75 -0.55 -0.30
N LYS A 92 15.01 -1.05 0.69
CA LYS A 92 15.24 -2.40 1.23
C LYS A 92 14.70 -3.46 0.28
N SER A 93 15.37 -4.62 0.28
CA SER A 93 14.94 -5.79 -0.47
C SER A 93 14.04 -6.68 0.38
N ILE A 94 12.96 -7.18 -0.23
CA ILE A 94 12.08 -8.20 0.34
C ILE A 94 12.36 -9.61 -0.22
N ALA A 95 13.44 -9.78 -1.00
CA ALA A 95 13.76 -11.06 -1.64
C ALA A 95 13.99 -12.20 -0.62
N GLY A 96 14.44 -11.87 0.59
CA GLY A 96 14.61 -12.82 1.69
C GLY A 96 13.34 -13.13 2.49
N LEU A 97 12.22 -12.44 2.20
CA LEU A 97 10.96 -12.66 2.90
C LEU A 97 10.16 -13.77 2.19
N LYS A 98 9.56 -14.66 2.98
CA LYS A 98 8.69 -15.72 2.46
C LYS A 98 7.34 -15.11 2.05
N LEU A 99 7.31 -14.51 0.86
CA LEU A 99 6.09 -13.95 0.27
C LEU A 99 5.31 -15.09 -0.40
N ASN A 100 4.01 -15.18 -0.13
CA ASN A 100 3.14 -16.08 -0.89
C ASN A 100 2.86 -15.46 -2.27
N GLN A 101 3.76 -15.71 -3.22
CA GLN A 101 3.69 -15.16 -4.59
C GLN A 101 2.43 -15.61 -5.36
N SER A 102 1.73 -16.66 -4.90
CA SER A 102 0.47 -17.15 -5.48
C SER A 102 -0.78 -16.45 -4.92
N ALA A 103 -0.64 -15.55 -3.94
CA ALA A 103 -1.75 -14.77 -3.44
C ALA A 103 -2.21 -13.75 -4.50
N GLN A 104 -3.46 -13.86 -4.96
CA GLN A 104 -4.11 -12.84 -5.80
C GLN A 104 -4.32 -11.49 -5.08
N ASN A 105 -3.99 -11.39 -3.79
CA ASN A 105 -4.09 -10.16 -3.02
C ASN A 105 -2.71 -9.51 -2.91
N PRO A 106 -2.55 -8.23 -3.31
CA PRO A 106 -1.30 -7.48 -3.17
C PRO A 106 -0.93 -7.14 -1.71
N ILE A 107 -1.72 -7.59 -0.72
CA ILE A 107 -1.47 -7.35 0.71
C ILE A 107 -0.81 -8.58 1.31
N THR A 108 0.48 -8.45 1.66
CA THR A 108 1.19 -9.43 2.48
C THR A 108 1.34 -8.87 3.88
N TYR A 109 0.81 -9.57 4.88
CA TYR A 109 1.01 -9.22 6.29
C TYR A 109 2.39 -9.74 6.71
N LEU A 110 3.32 -8.83 6.99
CA LEU A 110 4.57 -9.17 7.62
C LEU A 110 4.31 -9.28 9.13
N TYR A 111 4.20 -10.51 9.61
CA TYR A 111 4.29 -10.75 11.05
C TYR A 111 5.74 -10.58 11.45
N PRO A 112 6.07 -9.71 12.42
CA PRO A 112 7.40 -9.75 13.03
C PRO A 112 7.62 -11.17 13.52
N LEU A 113 8.77 -11.76 13.19
CA LEU A 113 9.19 -13.00 13.83
C LEU A 113 9.14 -12.74 15.34
N GLU A 114 8.37 -13.53 16.07
CA GLU A 114 8.44 -13.57 17.53
C GLU A 114 9.92 -13.80 17.88
N LYS A 115 10.65 -12.74 18.23
CA LYS A 115 11.78 -12.88 19.14
C LYS A 115 11.16 -13.50 20.39
N ASP A 116 11.78 -14.56 20.91
CA ASP A 116 11.35 -15.30 22.10
C ASP A 116 10.40 -16.49 21.90
N LYS A 117 10.81 -17.49 21.11
CA LYS A 117 10.58 -18.91 21.45
C LYS A 117 11.78 -19.79 21.08
N ILE A 118 12.90 -19.63 21.79
CA ILE A 118 13.77 -20.80 22.03
C ILE A 118 13.10 -21.55 23.18
N HIS A 119 12.27 -22.54 22.84
CA HIS A 119 11.88 -23.57 23.79
C HIS A 119 12.96 -24.66 23.75
N ILE A 120 13.69 -24.74 24.87
CA ILE A 120 14.49 -25.86 25.39
C ILE A 120 15.73 -26.25 24.56
#